data_AF-A0A5N5DBM1-F1
#
_entry.id   AF-A0A5N5DBM1-F1
#
_cell.length_a   1.000
_cell.length_b   1.000
_cell.length_c   1.000
_cell.angle_alpha   90.00
_cell.angle_beta   90.00
_cell.angle_gamma   90.00
#
_symmetry.space_group_name_H-M   'P 1'
#
loop_
_entity.id
_entity.type
_entity.pdbx_description
1 polymer ?
#
loop_
_entity_poly.entity_id
_entity_poly.type
_entity_poly.pdbx_seq_one_letter_code
_entity_poly.pdbx_strand_id
1 'polypeptide(L)'
;MASFTSPTSTDGPPLPIANQKNAIPTPLDATHLTHTLTAHPRPVPSATAIASSPTTICTDHMILASWNHTTGWSAPALQPYAPLSLPPTASCLHYATTCFEGLKTYRGDDSRLRLFRLPRNCARLGRSAARVALPVPDPTALAALVRALLAVDAGRWLPADSASCSPYSGDGDRFLYVRPTLIGTQAQIGL
;
A
#
# COMPACT_ATOMS: atom_id res chain seq x y z
N MET A 1 -30.90 9.20 -37.17
CA MET A 1 -31.87 9.33 -36.06
C MET A 1 -32.40 7.93 -35.78
N ALA A 2 -31.85 7.23 -34.78
CA ALA A 2 -32.26 5.87 -34.46
C ALA A 2 -33.18 5.91 -33.24
N SER A 3 -34.44 5.49 -33.43
CA SER A 3 -35.46 5.39 -32.39
C SER A 3 -35.30 4.08 -31.63
N PHE A 4 -35.12 4.14 -30.31
CA PHE A 4 -35.20 2.99 -29.43
C PHE A 4 -36.58 3.00 -28.74
N THR A 5 -37.38 1.95 -28.96
CA THR A 5 -38.63 1.72 -28.24
C THR A 5 -38.34 1.01 -26.93
N SER A 6 -38.76 1.59 -25.81
CA SER A 6 -38.64 1.04 -24.46
C SER A 6 -39.57 -0.15 -24.27
N PRO A 7 -39.13 -1.27 -23.65
CA PRO A 7 -40.04 -2.30 -23.20
C PRO A 7 -40.71 -1.92 -21.87
N THR A 8 -42.01 -2.23 -21.81
CA THR A 8 -42.95 -2.05 -20.70
C THR A 8 -42.52 -2.72 -19.40
N SER A 9 -42.63 -1.99 -18.28
CA SER A 9 -42.40 -2.46 -16.92
C SER A 9 -43.49 -3.42 -16.45
N THR A 10 -43.11 -4.62 -16.02
CA THR A 10 -43.93 -5.48 -15.15
C THR A 10 -43.48 -5.27 -13.71
N ASP A 11 -44.28 -4.53 -12.93
CA ASP A 11 -44.09 -4.37 -11.48
C ASP A 11 -44.40 -5.70 -10.76
N GLY A 12 -43.34 -6.41 -10.37
CA GLY A 12 -43.41 -7.44 -9.33
C GLY A 12 -43.32 -6.79 -7.94
N PRO A 13 -43.86 -7.44 -6.89
CA PRO A 13 -43.83 -6.88 -5.54
C PRO A 13 -42.38 -6.66 -5.09
N PRO A 14 -42.10 -5.55 -4.36
CA PRO A 14 -40.76 -5.24 -3.91
C PRO A 14 -40.23 -6.39 -3.05
N LEU A 15 -39.05 -6.90 -3.41
CA LEU A 15 -38.33 -7.86 -2.59
C LEU A 15 -38.12 -7.26 -1.19
N PRO A 16 -38.26 -8.05 -0.12
CA PRO A 16 -38.11 -7.56 1.24
C PRO A 16 -36.72 -6.96 1.41
N ILE A 17 -36.66 -5.67 1.77
CA ILE A 17 -35.43 -4.97 2.13
C ILE A 17 -34.90 -5.68 3.38
N ALA A 18 -33.91 -6.54 3.18
CA ALA A 18 -33.18 -7.16 4.29
C ALA A 18 -32.65 -6.02 5.15
N ASN A 19 -33.04 -6.03 6.43
CA ASN A 19 -32.60 -5.09 7.42
C ASN A 19 -31.07 -5.24 7.57
N GLN A 20 -30.30 -4.46 6.81
CA GLN A 20 -28.85 -4.39 6.94
C GLN A 20 -28.58 -3.83 8.33
N LYS A 21 -28.32 -4.72 9.30
CA LYS A 21 -27.65 -4.34 10.53
C LYS A 21 -26.42 -3.55 10.09
N ASN A 22 -26.32 -2.28 10.52
CA ASN A 22 -25.13 -1.45 10.34
C ASN A 22 -23.94 -2.16 10.97
N ALA A 23 -23.33 -3.08 10.23
CA ALA A 23 -22.11 -3.75 10.63
C ALA A 23 -21.01 -2.70 10.56
N ILE A 24 -20.33 -2.50 11.70
CA ILE A 24 -19.16 -1.64 11.75
C ILE A 24 -18.13 -2.23 10.77
N PRO A 25 -17.63 -1.47 9.78
CA PRO A 25 -16.64 -1.98 8.85
C PRO A 25 -15.42 -2.52 9.62
N THR A 26 -14.93 -3.71 9.24
CA THR A 26 -13.77 -4.35 9.88
C THR A 26 -12.56 -3.40 9.86
N PRO A 27 -11.90 -3.15 11.00
CA PRO A 27 -10.70 -2.31 11.04
C PRO A 27 -9.51 -3.03 10.39
N LEU A 28 -8.51 -2.26 9.99
CA LEU A 28 -7.24 -2.82 9.50
C LEU A 28 -6.53 -3.51 10.67
N ASP A 29 -6.24 -4.80 10.52
CA ASP A 29 -5.56 -5.60 11.54
C ASP A 29 -4.30 -6.26 10.97
N ALA A 30 -3.15 -5.89 11.53
CA ALA A 30 -1.86 -6.42 11.12
C ALA A 30 -1.59 -7.84 11.64
N THR A 31 -2.34 -8.32 12.64
CA THR A 31 -2.18 -9.69 13.18
C THR A 31 -2.67 -10.76 12.21
N HIS A 32 -3.54 -10.38 11.26
CA HIS A 32 -4.02 -11.24 10.19
C HIS A 32 -3.14 -11.19 8.93
N LEU A 33 -1.93 -10.63 9.01
CA LEU A 33 -1.00 -10.57 7.88
C LEU A 33 -0.65 -11.97 7.39
N THR A 34 -0.94 -12.23 6.11
CA THR A 34 -0.51 -13.44 5.41
C THR A 34 0.81 -13.22 4.68
N HIS A 35 1.60 -14.28 4.50
CA HIS A 35 2.93 -14.20 3.89
C HIS A 35 3.04 -15.15 2.69
N THR A 36 3.30 -14.57 1.52
CA THR A 36 3.66 -15.27 0.29
C THR A 36 5.00 -14.71 -0.20
N LEU A 37 6.09 -15.46 -0.02
CA LEU A 37 7.41 -15.02 -0.42
C LEU A 37 7.68 -15.33 -1.90
N THR A 38 8.50 -14.50 -2.56
CA THR A 38 8.94 -14.76 -3.94
C THR A 38 9.83 -16.00 -4.00
N ALA A 39 9.60 -16.85 -5.00
CA ALA A 39 10.49 -17.95 -5.34
C ALA A 39 11.72 -17.50 -6.18
N HIS A 40 11.65 -16.29 -6.74
CA HIS A 40 12.64 -15.75 -7.67
C HIS A 40 13.09 -14.36 -7.20
N PRO A 41 13.90 -14.28 -6.14
CA PRO A 41 14.39 -13.01 -5.62
C PRO A 41 15.27 -12.29 -6.65
N ARG A 42 15.08 -10.98 -6.79
CA ARG A 42 15.91 -10.18 -7.70
C ARG A 42 17.32 -9.97 -7.15
N PRO A 43 18.32 -9.76 -8.02
CA PRO A 43 19.62 -9.31 -7.58
C PRO A 43 19.50 -7.89 -7.00
N VAL A 44 20.19 -7.66 -5.88
CA VAL A 44 20.27 -6.32 -5.29
C VAL A 44 21.20 -5.47 -6.16
N PRO A 45 20.74 -4.34 -6.70
CA PRO A 45 21.54 -3.52 -7.60
C PRO A 45 22.69 -2.83 -6.87
N SER A 46 23.79 -2.55 -7.58
CA SER A 46 24.87 -1.69 -7.08
C SER A 46 24.43 -0.23 -7.00
N ALA A 47 25.13 0.60 -6.23
CA ALA A 47 24.85 2.03 -6.13
C ALA A 47 24.86 2.73 -7.51
N THR A 48 25.84 2.38 -8.36
CA THR A 48 25.92 2.89 -9.75
C THR A 48 24.70 2.48 -10.56
N ALA A 49 24.26 1.22 -10.47
CA ALA A 49 23.09 0.73 -11.20
C ALA A 49 21.79 1.42 -10.74
N ILE A 50 21.67 1.73 -9.44
CA ILE A 50 20.56 2.52 -8.90
C ILE A 50 20.58 3.94 -9.50
N ALA A 51 21.75 4.60 -9.47
CA ALA A 51 21.90 5.98 -9.95
C ALA A 51 21.67 6.14 -11.46
N SER A 52 22.01 5.12 -12.24
CA SER A 52 21.83 5.11 -13.70
C SER A 52 20.48 4.53 -14.15
N SER A 53 19.64 4.05 -13.24
CA SER A 53 18.38 3.39 -13.59
C SER A 53 17.35 4.41 -14.12
N PRO A 54 16.71 4.16 -15.29
CA PRO A 54 15.65 5.04 -15.79
C PRO A 54 14.34 4.89 -15.00
N THR A 55 14.21 3.85 -14.18
CA THR A 55 13.03 3.55 -13.37
C THR A 55 13.40 3.33 -11.90
N THR A 56 12.41 3.47 -11.02
CA THR A 56 12.59 3.13 -9.61
C THR A 56 12.74 1.61 -9.46
N ILE A 57 13.77 1.18 -8.71
CA ILE A 57 13.98 -0.23 -8.37
C ILE A 57 13.29 -0.51 -7.04
N CYS A 58 12.33 -1.43 -7.05
CA CYS A 58 11.58 -1.85 -5.86
C CYS A 58 12.14 -3.15 -5.25
N THR A 59 11.94 -3.33 -3.95
CA THR A 59 12.27 -4.58 -3.24
C THR A 59 11.33 -5.73 -3.64
N ASP A 60 11.71 -6.96 -3.30
CA ASP A 60 11.06 -8.20 -3.75
C ASP A 60 9.59 -8.33 -3.42
N HIS A 61 9.11 -7.70 -2.33
CA HIS A 61 7.75 -7.85 -1.85
C HIS A 61 7.03 -6.51 -1.72
N MET A 62 5.71 -6.60 -1.59
CA MET A 62 4.82 -5.51 -1.22
C MET A 62 3.75 -6.03 -0.25
N ILE A 63 3.14 -5.13 0.52
CA ILE A 63 1.94 -5.45 1.31
C ILE A 63 0.74 -4.80 0.64
N LEU A 64 -0.33 -5.58 0.47
CA LEU A 64 -1.62 -5.12 -0.04
C LEU A 64 -2.73 -5.42 0.98
N ALA A 65 -3.63 -4.46 1.17
CA ALA A 65 -4.88 -4.64 1.90
C ALA A 65 -5.99 -3.91 1.15
N SER A 66 -7.10 -4.59 0.89
CA SER A 66 -8.25 -4.00 0.21
C SER A 66 -9.26 -3.51 1.24
N TRP A 67 -10.08 -2.54 0.85
CA TRP A 67 -11.18 -2.06 1.68
C TRP A 67 -12.47 -2.04 0.88
N ASN A 68 -13.58 -2.39 1.53
CA ASN A 68 -14.92 -2.28 0.98
C ASN A 68 -15.85 -1.61 2.01
N HIS A 69 -16.81 -0.80 1.56
CA HIS A 69 -17.78 -0.15 2.43
C HIS A 69 -18.65 -1.15 3.24
N THR A 70 -18.92 -2.35 2.71
CA THR A 70 -19.77 -3.34 3.39
C THR A 70 -19.02 -4.21 4.38
N THR A 71 -17.74 -4.54 4.12
CA THR A 71 -16.96 -5.47 4.95
C THR A 71 -15.82 -4.82 5.72
N GLY A 72 -15.39 -3.61 5.33
CA GLY A 72 -14.20 -2.95 5.84
C GLY A 72 -12.91 -3.46 5.20
N TRP A 73 -11.83 -3.44 5.98
CA TRP A 73 -10.51 -3.89 5.53
C TRP A 73 -10.44 -5.42 5.41
N SER A 74 -9.82 -5.90 4.34
CA SER A 74 -9.42 -7.29 4.20
C SER A 74 -8.21 -7.60 5.07
N ALA A 75 -7.96 -8.90 5.30
CA ALA A 75 -6.66 -9.33 5.82
C ALA A 75 -5.53 -8.80 4.91
N PRO A 76 -4.48 -8.20 5.46
CA PRO A 76 -3.35 -7.74 4.67
C PRO A 76 -2.54 -8.95 4.17
N ALA A 77 -1.93 -8.81 3.00
CA ALA A 77 -1.11 -9.84 2.37
C ALA A 77 0.25 -9.27 1.98
N LEU A 78 1.31 -9.84 2.54
CA LEU A 78 2.67 -9.69 2.02
C LEU A 78 2.83 -10.66 0.85
N GLN A 79 3.14 -10.14 -0.32
CA GLN A 79 3.23 -10.90 -1.56
C GLN A 79 4.36 -10.38 -2.46
N PRO A 80 4.78 -11.13 -3.50
CA PRO A 80 5.77 -10.64 -4.45
C PRO A 80 5.34 -9.33 -5.10
N TYR A 81 6.28 -8.42 -5.32
CA TYR A 81 6.02 -7.16 -5.98
C TYR A 81 5.48 -7.40 -7.40
N ALA A 82 4.31 -6.84 -7.70
CA ALA A 82 3.63 -7.03 -8.97
C ALA A 82 2.80 -5.80 -9.38
N PRO A 83 2.44 -5.66 -10.67
CA PRO A 83 1.50 -4.64 -11.12
C PRO A 83 0.13 -4.75 -10.44
N LEU A 84 -0.52 -3.61 -10.23
CA LEU A 84 -1.90 -3.56 -9.72
C LEU A 84 -2.89 -3.75 -10.88
N SER A 85 -3.85 -4.66 -10.72
CA SER A 85 -4.97 -4.81 -11.65
C SER A 85 -6.11 -3.89 -11.23
N LEU A 86 -6.39 -2.86 -12.03
CA LEU A 86 -7.40 -1.84 -11.75
C LEU A 86 -8.37 -1.70 -12.93
N PRO A 87 -9.67 -1.47 -12.67
CA PRO A 87 -10.58 -1.10 -13.75
C PRO A 87 -10.14 0.25 -14.36
N PRO A 88 -10.25 0.45 -15.68
CA PRO A 88 -9.92 1.73 -16.30
C PRO A 88 -10.76 2.91 -15.76
N THR A 89 -11.92 2.62 -15.19
CA THR A 89 -12.83 3.58 -14.54
C THR A 89 -12.53 3.80 -13.05
N ALA A 90 -11.41 3.28 -12.54
CA ALA A 90 -11.04 3.45 -11.14
C ALA A 90 -10.91 4.94 -10.78
N SER A 91 -11.56 5.37 -9.69
CA SER A 91 -11.60 6.77 -9.28
C SER A 91 -10.21 7.42 -9.15
N CYS A 92 -9.18 6.66 -8.76
CA CYS A 92 -7.82 7.17 -8.65
C CYS A 92 -7.22 7.63 -9.98
N LEU A 93 -7.67 7.07 -11.11
CA LEU A 93 -7.19 7.40 -12.46
C LEU A 93 -7.85 8.66 -13.02
N HIS A 94 -9.04 9.02 -12.53
CA HIS A 94 -9.85 10.14 -13.07
C HIS A 94 -9.91 11.34 -12.14
N TYR A 95 -9.99 11.11 -10.83
CA TYR A 95 -10.23 12.13 -9.82
C TYR A 95 -9.11 12.24 -8.78
N ALA A 96 -8.00 11.55 -9.00
CA ALA A 96 -6.83 11.53 -8.12
C ALA A 96 -7.18 11.24 -6.64
N THR A 97 -8.18 10.38 -6.39
CA THR A 97 -8.59 9.89 -5.06
C THR A 97 -7.51 8.98 -4.47
N THR A 98 -6.38 9.60 -4.12
CA THR A 98 -5.15 8.93 -3.72
C THR A 98 -4.42 9.75 -2.68
N CYS A 99 -3.67 9.07 -1.82
CA CYS A 99 -2.68 9.72 -0.99
C CYS A 99 -1.53 8.76 -0.70
N PHE A 100 -0.36 9.29 -0.38
CA PHE A 100 0.82 8.47 -0.08
C PHE A 100 1.64 9.07 1.04
N GLU A 101 2.54 8.26 1.56
CA GLU A 101 3.56 8.64 2.52
C GLU A 101 4.97 8.35 2.02
N GLY A 102 5.93 9.01 2.64
CA GLY A 102 7.34 8.89 2.29
C GLY A 102 8.20 8.85 3.53
N LEU A 103 8.87 7.72 3.76
CA LEU A 103 9.81 7.58 4.86
C LEU A 103 11.01 6.74 4.44
N LYS A 104 12.08 6.87 5.21
CA LYS A 104 13.34 6.16 4.97
C LYS A 104 13.65 5.25 6.14
N THR A 105 14.21 4.09 5.81
CA THR A 105 14.77 3.12 6.75
C THR A 105 16.27 3.13 6.62
N TYR A 106 16.95 3.23 7.75
CA TYR A 106 18.41 3.29 7.82
C TYR A 106 18.94 2.11 8.62
N ARG A 107 20.19 1.74 8.33
CA ARG A 107 20.98 0.83 9.15
C ARG A 107 21.86 1.69 10.06
N GLY A 108 21.77 1.51 11.37
CA GLY A 108 22.70 2.20 12.28
C GLY A 108 23.99 1.40 12.46
N ASP A 109 24.95 2.01 13.17
CA ASP A 109 26.28 1.42 13.41
C ASP A 109 26.23 0.08 14.18
N ASP A 110 25.16 -0.14 14.97
CA ASP A 110 24.88 -1.41 15.64
C ASP A 110 24.20 -2.46 14.73
N SER A 111 24.19 -2.24 13.42
CA SER A 111 23.52 -3.08 12.42
C SER A 111 22.00 -3.21 12.57
N ARG A 112 21.35 -2.42 13.43
CA ARG A 112 19.90 -2.43 13.59
C ARG A 112 19.21 -1.49 12.61
N LEU A 113 18.03 -1.92 12.13
CA LEU A 113 17.15 -1.09 11.31
C LEU A 113 16.48 -0.02 12.16
N ARG A 114 16.44 1.20 11.64
CA ARG A 114 15.79 2.35 12.27
C ARG A 114 14.85 3.04 11.30
N LEU A 115 13.67 3.38 11.81
CA LEU A 115 12.67 4.19 11.13
C LEU A 115 12.54 5.51 11.85
N PHE A 116 12.60 6.62 11.11
CA PHE A 116 12.47 7.94 11.70
C PHE A 116 11.00 8.33 11.84
N ARG A 117 10.55 8.48 13.10
CA ARG A 117 9.23 9.02 13.47
C ARG A 117 8.04 8.34 12.76
N LEU A 118 8.11 7.02 12.55
CA LEU A 118 7.06 6.22 11.87
C LEU A 118 5.62 6.57 12.32
N PRO A 119 5.30 6.66 13.63
CA PRO A 119 3.93 6.98 14.06
C PRO A 119 3.41 8.33 13.54
N ARG A 120 4.30 9.33 13.32
CA ARG A 120 3.91 10.63 12.76
C ARG A 120 3.59 10.55 11.27
N ASN A 121 4.30 9.71 10.53
CA ASN A 121 4.00 9.45 9.12
C ASN A 121 2.66 8.70 8.99
N CYS A 122 2.42 7.66 9.81
CA CYS A 122 1.15 6.95 9.84
C CYS A 122 -0.03 7.87 10.19
N ALA A 123 0.12 8.72 11.21
CA ALA A 123 -0.90 9.71 11.57
C ALA A 123 -1.14 10.75 10.45
N ARG A 124 -0.10 11.12 9.70
CA ARG A 124 -0.24 12.04 8.55
C ARG A 124 -0.96 11.36 7.38
N LEU A 125 -0.67 10.09 7.08
CA LEU A 125 -1.42 9.32 6.08
C LEU A 125 -2.91 9.27 6.45
N GLY A 126 -3.25 9.01 7.71
CA GLY A 126 -4.63 8.99 8.17
C GLY A 126 -5.36 10.32 7.96
N ARG A 127 -4.70 11.45 8.24
CA ARG A 127 -5.25 12.79 7.94
C ARG A 127 -5.43 13.03 6.44
N SER A 128 -4.47 12.62 5.62
CA SER A 128 -4.56 12.74 4.16
C SER A 128 -5.71 11.88 3.62
N ALA A 129 -5.84 10.63 4.09
CA ALA A 129 -6.90 9.71 3.70
C ALA A 129 -8.29 10.30 4.02
N ALA A 130 -8.47 10.83 5.24
CA ALA A 130 -9.72 11.50 5.61
C ALA A 130 -10.02 12.72 4.71
N ARG A 131 -9.00 13.50 4.34
CA ARG A 131 -9.15 14.68 3.47
C ARG A 131 -9.60 14.33 2.06
N VAL A 132 -9.20 13.18 1.53
CA VAL A 132 -9.58 12.69 0.19
C VAL A 132 -10.68 11.63 0.23
N ALA A 133 -11.43 11.55 1.33
CA ALA A 133 -12.56 10.63 1.54
C ALA A 133 -12.21 9.13 1.34
N LEU A 134 -10.97 8.75 1.65
CA LEU A 134 -10.55 7.35 1.71
C LEU A 134 -10.72 6.77 3.13
N PRO A 135 -10.87 5.45 3.29
CA PRO A 135 -10.90 4.81 4.60
C PRO A 135 -9.62 5.12 5.39
N VAL A 136 -9.77 5.55 6.63
CA VAL A 136 -8.65 5.89 7.51
C VAL A 136 -8.09 4.60 8.13
N PRO A 137 -6.86 4.18 7.81
CA PRO A 137 -6.26 3.01 8.45
C PRO A 137 -5.87 3.33 9.90
N ASP A 138 -5.96 2.34 10.78
CA ASP A 138 -5.39 2.47 12.13
C ASP A 138 -3.87 2.69 12.04
N PRO A 139 -3.32 3.75 12.68
CA PRO A 139 -1.92 4.10 12.55
C PRO A 139 -0.98 3.06 13.16
N THR A 140 -1.43 2.30 14.17
CA THR A 140 -0.63 1.25 14.82
C THR A 140 -0.55 0.02 13.92
N ALA A 141 -1.68 -0.40 13.34
CA ALA A 141 -1.73 -1.48 12.37
C ALA A 141 -0.87 -1.16 11.14
N LEU A 142 -1.00 0.05 10.59
CA LEU A 142 -0.17 0.49 9.46
C LEU A 142 1.33 0.48 9.81
N ALA A 143 1.70 0.95 11.00
CA ALA A 143 3.09 0.93 11.46
C ALA A 143 3.62 -0.51 11.61
N ALA A 144 2.79 -1.44 12.07
CA ALA A 144 3.14 -2.85 12.18
C ALA A 144 3.37 -3.49 10.80
N LEU A 145 2.52 -3.19 9.81
CA LEU A 145 2.68 -3.66 8.43
C LEU A 145 3.97 -3.14 7.78
N VAL A 146 4.31 -1.86 7.97
CA VAL A 146 5.58 -1.31 7.49
C VAL A 146 6.77 -2.06 8.09
N ARG A 147 6.74 -2.35 9.39
CA ARG A 147 7.79 -3.12 10.05
C ARG A 147 7.86 -4.55 9.53
N ALA A 148 6.73 -5.19 9.27
CA ALA A 148 6.67 -6.54 8.74
C ALA A 148 7.30 -6.65 7.35
N LEU A 149 7.00 -5.71 6.44
CA LEU A 149 7.63 -5.66 5.12
C LEU A 149 9.15 -5.52 5.23
N LEU A 150 9.62 -4.60 6.07
CA LEU A 150 11.05 -4.37 6.27
C LEU A 150 11.75 -5.55 6.92
N ALA A 151 11.08 -6.30 7.79
CA ALA A 151 11.64 -7.51 8.39
C ALA A 151 11.95 -8.58 7.32
N VAL A 152 11.20 -8.63 6.23
CA VAL A 152 11.42 -9.55 5.12
C VAL A 152 12.50 -9.04 4.16
N ASP A 153 12.37 -7.80 3.67
CA ASP A 153 13.19 -7.33 2.56
C ASP A 153 14.49 -6.64 2.99
N ALA A 154 14.49 -5.93 4.12
CA ALA A 154 15.60 -5.02 4.44
C ALA A 154 16.92 -5.74 4.77
N GLY A 155 16.88 -7.03 5.15
CA GLY A 155 18.08 -7.82 5.35
C GLY A 155 18.94 -7.93 4.09
N ARG A 156 18.30 -8.23 2.95
CA ARG A 156 18.99 -8.33 1.64
C ARG A 156 19.17 -6.98 0.99
N TRP A 157 18.15 -6.13 1.03
CA TRP A 157 18.11 -4.85 0.31
C TRP A 157 18.85 -3.71 1.02
N LEU A 158 19.16 -3.86 2.31
CA LEU A 158 19.97 -2.92 3.09
C LEU A 158 20.89 -3.68 4.06
N PRO A 159 21.89 -4.42 3.54
CA PRO A 159 22.69 -5.34 4.34
C PRO A 159 23.54 -4.61 5.38
N ALA A 160 23.84 -5.30 6.48
CA ALA A 160 24.54 -4.76 7.64
C ALA A 160 26.06 -4.64 7.44
N ASP A 161 26.63 -5.50 6.60
CA ASP A 161 28.07 -5.72 6.41
C ASP A 161 28.69 -4.91 5.26
N SER A 162 27.90 -4.09 4.56
CA SER A 162 28.47 -3.25 3.53
C SER A 162 29.31 -2.14 4.15
N ALA A 163 30.57 -2.03 3.74
CA ALA A 163 31.43 -0.90 4.07
C ALA A 163 30.76 0.46 3.80
N SER A 164 29.84 0.53 2.83
CA SER A 164 29.03 1.69 2.46
C SER A 164 27.81 1.99 3.35
N CYS A 165 27.61 1.27 4.45
CA CYS A 165 26.59 1.61 5.47
C CYS A 165 27.20 2.40 6.64
N SER A 166 28.52 2.63 6.63
CA SER A 166 29.15 3.57 7.55
C SER A 166 29.00 4.99 6.99
N PRO A 167 28.49 5.97 7.77
CA PRO A 167 28.42 7.36 7.35
C PRO A 167 29.80 7.98 7.03
N TYR A 168 30.89 7.27 7.30
CA TYR A 168 32.28 7.70 7.07
C TYR A 168 32.97 7.02 5.88
N SER A 169 32.30 6.14 5.14
CA SER A 169 32.94 5.37 4.06
C SER A 169 33.04 6.11 2.71
N GLY A 170 32.64 7.38 2.64
CA GLY A 170 32.71 8.20 1.41
C GLY A 170 31.71 7.84 0.31
N ASP A 171 31.07 6.66 0.38
CA ASP A 171 30.12 6.12 -0.60
C ASP A 171 28.66 6.56 -0.42
N GLY A 172 28.38 7.41 0.59
CA GLY A 172 27.06 8.00 0.86
C GLY A 172 26.11 7.13 1.68
N ASP A 173 25.17 7.77 2.38
CA ASP A 173 24.17 7.11 3.22
C ASP A 173 23.22 6.22 2.40
N ARG A 174 23.24 4.90 2.66
CA ARG A 174 22.30 3.96 2.05
C ARG A 174 21.03 3.83 2.90
N PHE A 175 19.88 3.95 2.26
CA PHE A 175 18.58 3.82 2.89
C PHE A 175 17.59 3.08 2.00
N LEU A 176 16.58 2.48 2.61
CA LEU A 176 15.39 2.01 1.88
C LEU A 176 14.27 3.01 2.04
N TYR A 177 13.74 3.45 0.90
CA TYR A 177 12.56 4.30 0.89
C TYR A 177 11.30 3.43 0.96
N VAL A 178 10.40 3.77 1.88
CA VAL A 178 9.12 3.08 2.07
C VAL A 178 8.00 4.01 1.61
N ARG A 179 7.08 3.48 0.79
CA ARG A 179 6.01 4.22 0.11
C ARG A 179 4.62 3.64 0.43
N PRO A 180 4.08 3.83 1.65
CA PRO A 180 2.68 3.52 1.91
C PRO A 180 1.80 4.36 0.97
N THR A 181 0.83 3.72 0.31
CA THR A 181 -0.03 4.38 -0.69
C THR A 181 -1.46 3.88 -0.52
N LEU A 182 -2.42 4.79 -0.53
CA LEU A 182 -3.86 4.51 -0.54
C LEU A 182 -4.46 5.06 -1.82
N ILE A 183 -5.24 4.23 -2.53
CA ILE A 183 -5.88 4.61 -3.79
C ILE A 183 -7.35 4.17 -3.78
N GLY A 184 -8.23 5.03 -4.31
CA GLY A 184 -9.64 4.72 -4.51
C GLY A 184 -9.83 3.91 -5.80
N THR A 185 -10.26 2.65 -5.66
CA THR A 185 -10.39 1.71 -6.78
C THR A 185 -11.83 1.50 -7.26
N GLN A 186 -12.78 2.31 -6.79
CA GLN A 186 -14.18 2.23 -7.21
C GLN A 186 -14.31 2.48 -8.71
N ALA A 187 -14.99 1.57 -9.41
CA ALA A 187 -15.18 1.58 -10.85
C ALA A 187 -16.32 2.53 -11.26
N GLN A 188 -16.13 3.84 -11.08
CA GLN A 188 -17.15 4.84 -11.35
C GLN A 188 -16.53 6.12 -11.92
N ILE A 189 -17.13 6.60 -13.01
CA ILE A 189 -16.87 7.92 -13.60
C ILE A 189 -18.12 8.76 -13.31
N GLY A 190 -17.96 9.89 -12.62
CA GLY A 190 -19.02 10.75 -12.09
C GLY A 190 -19.11 10.64 -10.56
N LEU A 191 -19.01 11.79 -9.88
CA LEU A 191 -19.24 11.91 -8.44
C LEU A 191 -20.74 11.86 -8.12
#